data_AF-A0A6L7MEK1-F1
#
_entry.id   AF-A0A6L7MEK1-F1
#
_cell.length_a   1.000
_cell.length_b   1.000
_cell.length_c   1.000
_cell.angle_alpha   90.00
_cell.angle_beta   90.00
_cell.angle_gamma   90.00
#
_symmetry.space_group_name_H-M   'P 1'
#
loop_
_entity.id
_entity.type
_entity.pdbx_description
1 polymer ?
#
loop_
_entity_poly.entity_id
_entity_poly.type
_entity_poly.pdbx_seq_one_letter_code
_entity_poly.pdbx_strand_id
1 'polypeptide(L)'
;METIVNFSLLILLALTVIVLIRMKSLLAIALSSGVYSFLSAGLFVAMEALDVAFTEAAVGAGITTILLLGTIAITGREQTVSKHKKFLPIAVITITGAALIYGTLDMPLYGDANAPIHTHVAPHYLTQSSEEIGIPNVVTSVLASYRGYDTLGEVAVIFTAAVGVLLLLGKTAKRGRRKQ
;
A
#
# COMPACT_ATOMS: atom_id res chain seq x y z
N MET A 1 10.08 7.78 -23.44
CA MET A 1 11.04 7.57 -22.33
C MET A 1 10.30 7.08 -21.08
N GLU A 2 9.19 7.71 -20.73
CA GLU A 2 8.30 7.30 -19.60
C GLU A 2 7.86 5.84 -19.63
N THR A 3 7.40 5.32 -20.77
CA THR A 3 6.98 3.91 -20.89
C THR A 3 8.11 2.94 -20.55
N ILE A 4 9.35 3.25 -20.95
CA ILE A 4 10.53 2.44 -20.63
C ILE A 4 10.80 2.47 -19.14
N VAL A 5 10.71 3.64 -18.50
CA VAL A 5 10.87 3.79 -17.05
C VAL A 5 9.81 2.98 -16.30
N ASN A 6 8.54 3.10 -16.68
CA ASN A 6 7.43 2.39 -16.05
C ASN A 6 7.59 0.87 -16.17
N PHE A 7 7.88 0.35 -17.37
CA PHE A 7 8.14 -1.09 -17.54
C PHE A 7 9.38 -1.56 -16.79
N SER A 8 10.44 -0.75 -16.74
CA SER A 8 11.65 -1.08 -15.98
C SER A 8 11.37 -1.18 -14.48
N LEU A 9 10.62 -0.23 -13.93
CA LEU A 9 10.20 -0.25 -12.52
C LEU A 9 9.27 -1.43 -12.22
N LEU A 10 8.32 -1.74 -13.10
CA LEU A 10 7.45 -2.92 -12.97
C LEU A 10 8.24 -4.24 -12.99
N ILE A 11 9.25 -4.36 -13.87
CA ILE A 11 10.14 -5.52 -13.90
C ILE A 11 10.93 -5.62 -12.60
N LEU A 12 11.48 -4.51 -12.09
CA LEU A 12 12.17 -4.48 -10.81
C LEU A 12 11.25 -4.88 -9.64
N LEU A 13 9.99 -4.41 -9.64
CA LEU A 13 8.98 -4.85 -8.67
C LEU A 13 8.72 -6.36 -8.76
N ALA A 14 8.56 -6.91 -9.96
CA ALA A 14 8.40 -8.35 -10.14
C ALA A 14 9.63 -9.14 -9.65
N LEU A 15 10.84 -8.65 -9.92
CA LEU A 15 12.08 -9.26 -9.45
C LEU A 15 12.20 -9.23 -7.93
N THR A 16 11.86 -8.12 -7.28
CA THR A 16 11.87 -8.03 -5.81
C THR A 16 10.87 -8.99 -5.17
N VAL A 17 9.70 -9.20 -5.78
CA VAL A 17 8.72 -10.23 -5.34
C VAL A 17 9.33 -11.64 -5.45
N ILE A 18 10.01 -11.96 -6.56
CA ILE A 18 10.68 -13.26 -6.73
C ILE A 18 11.76 -13.46 -5.66
N VAL A 19 12.52 -12.42 -5.33
CA VAL A 19 13.52 -12.45 -4.25
C VAL A 19 12.85 -12.70 -2.91
N LEU A 20 11.81 -11.93 -2.56
CA LEU A 20 11.06 -12.06 -1.31
C LEU A 20 10.55 -13.49 -1.07
N ILE A 21 9.98 -14.14 -2.09
CA ILE A 21 9.44 -15.51 -1.98
C ILE A 21 10.54 -16.55 -1.70
N ARG A 22 11.80 -16.29 -2.08
CA ARG A 22 12.93 -17.22 -1.90
C ARG A 22 13.69 -17.00 -0.60
N MET A 23 13.50 -15.87 0.07
CA MET A 23 14.19 -15.54 1.31
C MET A 23 13.61 -16.33 2.50
N LYS A 24 14.49 -16.62 3.48
CA LYS A 24 14.11 -17.25 4.75
C LYS A 24 14.36 -16.34 5.96
N SER A 25 15.31 -15.42 5.83
CA SER A 25 15.63 -14.44 6.85
C SER A 25 14.55 -13.36 6.91
N LEU A 26 13.91 -13.21 8.07
CA LEU A 26 12.82 -12.26 8.28
C LEU A 26 13.32 -10.81 8.20
N LEU A 27 14.55 -10.56 8.66
CA LEU A 27 15.19 -9.24 8.53
C LEU A 27 15.34 -8.87 7.06
N ALA A 28 15.84 -9.81 6.26
CA ALA A 28 16.07 -9.58 4.84
C ALA A 28 14.74 -9.42 4.09
N ILE A 29 13.71 -10.18 4.45
CA ILE A 29 12.34 -10.00 3.94
C ILE A 29 11.82 -8.59 4.27
N ALA A 30 11.92 -8.15 5.53
CA ALA A 30 11.45 -6.83 5.94
C ALA A 30 12.14 -5.69 5.18
N LEU A 31 13.46 -5.75 5.02
CA LEU A 31 14.22 -4.77 4.24
C LEU A 31 13.86 -4.82 2.75
N SER A 32 13.73 -6.01 2.15
CA SER A 32 13.33 -6.17 0.75
C SER A 32 11.90 -5.72 0.49
N SER A 33 10.97 -5.86 1.46
CA SER A 33 9.63 -5.29 1.39
C SER A 33 9.67 -3.76 1.37
N GLY A 34 10.55 -3.14 2.17
CA GLY A 34 10.79 -1.69 2.10
C GLY A 34 11.31 -1.23 0.73
N VAL A 35 12.20 -2.01 0.12
CA VAL A 35 12.68 -1.75 -1.27
C VAL A 35 11.54 -1.87 -2.27
N TYR A 36 10.67 -2.87 -2.14
CA TYR A 36 9.48 -3.01 -2.99
C TYR A 36 8.59 -1.76 -2.90
N SER A 37 8.25 -1.31 -1.69
CA SER A 37 7.45 -0.10 -1.48
C SER A 37 8.13 1.16 -2.03
N PHE A 38 9.45 1.29 -1.86
CA PHE A 38 10.20 2.42 -2.42
C PHE A 38 10.18 2.43 -3.96
N LEU A 39 10.33 1.27 -4.60
CA LEU A 39 10.19 1.13 -6.05
C LEU A 39 8.76 1.44 -6.52
N SER A 40 7.75 1.04 -5.75
CA SER A 40 6.35 1.35 -6.03
C SER A 40 6.06 2.85 -5.92
N ALA A 41 6.62 3.52 -4.90
CA ALA A 41 6.56 4.98 -4.80
C ALA A 41 7.22 5.65 -6.01
N GLY A 42 8.38 5.14 -6.46
CA GLY A 42 9.04 5.59 -7.69
C GLY A 42 8.16 5.42 -8.94
N LEU A 43 7.41 4.31 -9.03
CA LEU A 43 6.45 4.09 -10.11
C LEU A 43 5.30 5.11 -10.06
N PHE A 44 4.77 5.41 -8.87
CA PHE A 44 3.74 6.44 -8.71
C PHE A 44 4.23 7.84 -9.08
N VAL A 45 5.47 8.19 -8.75
CA VAL A 45 6.10 9.44 -9.24
C VAL A 45 6.17 9.45 -10.76
N ALA A 46 6.59 8.34 -11.38
CA ALA A 46 6.67 8.22 -12.83
C ALA A 46 5.29 8.25 -13.52
N MET A 47 4.22 7.99 -12.78
CA MET A 47 2.82 8.13 -13.21
C MET A 47 2.19 9.48 -12.83
N GLU A 48 2.98 10.47 -12.41
CA GLU A 48 2.53 11.80 -11.99
C GLU A 48 1.58 11.79 -10.77
N ALA A 49 1.56 10.70 -10.00
CA ALA A 49 0.75 10.52 -8.81
C ALA A 49 1.56 10.84 -7.54
N LEU A 50 1.99 12.10 -7.39
CA LEU A 50 2.94 12.50 -6.36
C LEU A 50 2.41 12.31 -4.92
N ASP A 51 1.14 12.65 -4.66
CA ASP A 51 0.56 12.50 -3.32
C ASP A 51 0.47 11.02 -2.92
N VAL A 52 0.10 10.14 -3.86
CA VAL A 52 0.12 8.68 -3.63
C VAL A 52 1.54 8.19 -3.38
N ALA A 53 2.52 8.67 -4.16
CA ALA A 53 3.93 8.31 -3.97
C ALA A 53 4.45 8.69 -2.58
N PHE A 54 4.11 9.87 -2.08
CA PHE A 54 4.51 10.28 -0.72
C PHE A 54 3.91 9.37 0.35
N THR A 55 2.63 9.00 0.21
CA THR A 55 2.01 8.07 1.17
C THR A 55 2.64 6.68 1.13
N GLU A 56 2.95 6.15 -0.06
CA GLU A 56 3.61 4.84 -0.19
C GLU A 56 5.05 4.86 0.37
N ALA A 57 5.80 5.93 0.10
CA ALA A 57 7.15 6.09 0.63
C ALA A 57 7.14 6.21 2.18
N ALA A 58 6.22 7.00 2.74
CA ALA A 58 6.14 7.21 4.18
C ALA A 58 5.61 5.97 4.92
N VAL A 59 4.53 5.35 4.43
CA VAL A 59 3.85 4.25 5.13
C VAL A 59 4.45 2.89 4.76
N GLY A 60 4.57 2.60 3.46
CA GLY A 60 5.07 1.33 2.95
C GLY A 60 6.56 1.17 3.24
N ALA A 61 7.38 2.07 2.71
CA ALA A 61 8.84 1.97 2.88
C ALA A 61 9.30 2.42 4.28
N GLY A 62 8.66 3.44 4.87
CA GLY A 62 9.03 4.00 6.18
C GLY A 62 8.47 3.25 7.37
N ILE A 63 7.23 3.58 7.77
CA ILE A 63 6.63 3.12 9.03
C ILE A 63 6.52 1.58 9.09
N THR A 64 6.08 0.93 8.02
CA THR A 64 5.92 -0.54 8.00
C THR A 64 7.25 -1.25 8.22
N THR A 65 8.34 -0.78 7.60
CA THR A 65 9.68 -1.33 7.83
C THR A 65 10.08 -1.20 9.30
N ILE A 66 9.87 -0.03 9.92
CA ILE A 66 10.18 0.18 11.34
C ILE A 66 9.37 -0.78 12.23
N LEU A 67 8.06 -0.93 11.97
CA LEU A 67 7.19 -1.83 12.73
C LEU A 67 7.58 -3.31 12.56
N LEU A 68 7.94 -3.74 11.34
CA LEU A 68 8.41 -5.09 11.08
C LEU A 68 9.75 -5.35 11.78
N LEU A 69 10.69 -4.41 11.74
CA LEU A 69 11.97 -4.51 12.46
C LEU A 69 11.77 -4.56 13.97
N GLY A 70 10.89 -3.72 14.52
CA GLY A 70 10.51 -3.74 15.93
C GLY A 70 9.87 -5.07 16.34
N THR A 71 9.07 -5.66 15.46
CA THR A 71 8.49 -7.00 15.67
C THR A 71 9.57 -8.07 15.65
N ILE A 72 10.48 -8.05 14.67
CA ILE A 72 11.59 -9.02 14.56
C ILE A 72 12.55 -8.91 15.75
N ALA A 73 12.72 -7.72 16.33
CA ALA A 73 13.54 -7.53 17.53
C ALA A 73 13.01 -8.32 18.75
N ILE A 74 11.72 -8.64 18.78
CA ILE A 74 11.07 -9.41 19.85
C ILE A 74 10.57 -10.79 19.40
N THR A 75 10.83 -11.20 18.15
CA THR A 75 10.49 -12.52 17.62
C THR A 75 11.73 -13.24 17.06
N GLY A 76 11.54 -14.39 16.38
CA GLY A 76 12.63 -15.10 15.73
C GLY A 76 13.16 -14.34 14.51
N ARG A 77 14.37 -14.70 14.04
CA ARG A 77 15.00 -14.06 12.86
C ARG A 77 14.82 -14.83 11.55
N GLU A 78 14.45 -16.10 11.63
CA GLU A 78 14.31 -17.00 10.49
C GLU A 78 12.90 -17.58 10.45
N GLN A 79 12.40 -17.80 9.23
CA GLN A 79 11.12 -18.45 9.01
C GLN A 79 11.15 -19.89 9.53
N THR A 80 10.15 -20.27 10.32
CA THR A 80 9.95 -21.66 10.74
C THR A 80 9.45 -22.51 9.56
N VAL A 81 10.00 -23.71 9.41
CA VAL A 81 9.57 -24.65 8.36
C VAL A 81 8.13 -25.11 8.64
N SER A 82 7.22 -24.77 7.74
CA SER A 82 5.83 -25.24 7.83
C SER A 82 5.74 -26.72 7.45
N LYS A 83 5.10 -27.53 8.30
CA LYS A 83 4.81 -28.96 8.06
C LYS A 83 3.48 -29.20 7.33
N HIS A 84 2.72 -28.13 7.04
CA HIS A 84 1.39 -28.25 6.43
C HIS A 84 1.46 -28.37 4.90
N LYS A 85 0.45 -29.03 4.32
CA LYS A 85 0.29 -29.13 2.86
C LYS A 85 0.00 -27.73 2.29
N LYS A 86 0.77 -27.33 1.29
CA LYS A 86 0.68 -26.01 0.66
C LYS A 86 -0.46 -25.86 -0.36
N PHE A 87 -1.28 -26.90 -0.56
CA PHE A 87 -2.32 -26.91 -1.59
C PHE A 87 -3.37 -25.81 -1.37
N LEU A 88 -3.93 -25.71 -0.16
CA LEU A 88 -4.98 -24.74 0.13
C LEU A 88 -4.49 -23.28 0.01
N PRO A 89 -3.34 -22.87 0.59
CA PRO A 89 -2.79 -21.53 0.37
C PRO A 89 -2.55 -21.20 -1.11
N ILE A 90 -2.01 -22.16 -1.88
CA ILE A 90 -1.77 -21.95 -3.32
C ILE A 90 -3.11 -21.77 -4.05
N ALA A 91 -4.11 -22.62 -3.79
CA ALA A 91 -5.43 -22.49 -4.39
C ALA A 91 -6.06 -21.13 -4.09
N VAL A 92 -6.00 -20.65 -2.83
CA VAL A 92 -6.52 -19.34 -2.43
C VAL A 92 -5.81 -18.20 -3.17
N ILE A 93 -4.47 -18.21 -3.24
CA ILE A 93 -3.70 -17.17 -3.94
C ILE A 93 -4.00 -17.18 -5.44
N THR A 94 -4.07 -18.36 -6.07
CA THR A 94 -4.37 -18.48 -7.50
C THR A 94 -5.78 -18.02 -7.83
N ILE A 95 -6.79 -18.41 -7.03
CA ILE A 95 -8.18 -17.97 -7.24
C ILE A 95 -8.29 -16.46 -7.04
N THR A 96 -7.69 -15.91 -5.98
CA THR A 96 -7.71 -14.47 -5.70
C THR A 96 -7.01 -13.69 -6.82
N GLY A 97 -5.83 -14.14 -7.26
CA GLY A 97 -5.10 -13.53 -8.37
C GLY A 97 -5.88 -13.57 -9.69
N ALA A 98 -6.51 -14.71 -10.00
CA ALA A 98 -7.36 -14.84 -11.18
C ALA A 98 -8.59 -13.92 -11.11
N ALA A 99 -9.21 -13.78 -9.94
CA ALA A 99 -10.34 -12.87 -9.73
C ALA A 99 -9.92 -11.40 -9.91
N LEU A 100 -8.76 -11.00 -9.39
CA LEU A 100 -8.22 -9.66 -9.60
C LEU A 100 -7.93 -9.39 -11.09
N ILE A 101 -7.29 -10.33 -11.79
CA ILE A 101 -7.05 -10.22 -13.25
C ILE A 101 -8.38 -10.13 -14.01
N TYR A 102 -9.36 -10.97 -13.66
CA TYR A 102 -10.69 -10.91 -14.26
C TYR A 102 -11.34 -9.53 -14.08
N GLY A 103 -11.23 -8.94 -12.88
CA GLY A 103 -11.72 -7.58 -12.62
C GLY A 103 -11.03 -6.50 -13.45
N THR A 104 -9.77 -6.69 -13.86
CA THR A 104 -9.08 -5.73 -14.73
C THR A 104 -9.56 -5.76 -16.19
N LEU A 105 -10.27 -6.81 -16.62
CA LEU A 105 -10.78 -6.91 -17.99
C LEU A 105 -11.92 -5.93 -18.27
N ASP A 106 -12.62 -5.47 -17.23
CA ASP A 106 -13.70 -4.48 -17.32
C ASP A 106 -13.18 -3.03 -17.17
N MET A 107 -11.89 -2.85 -16.90
CA MET A 107 -11.29 -1.52 -16.75
C MET A 107 -10.93 -0.91 -18.12
N PRO A 108 -11.08 0.42 -18.29
CA PRO A 108 -10.56 1.11 -19.47
C PRO A 108 -9.06 0.86 -19.65
N LEU A 109 -8.61 0.87 -20.90
CA LEU A 109 -7.19 0.76 -21.21
C LEU A 109 -6.43 1.93 -20.58
N TYR A 110 -5.21 1.64 -20.12
CA TYR A 110 -4.34 2.66 -19.54
C TYR A 110 -4.10 3.79 -20.55
N GLY A 111 -4.40 5.03 -20.16
CA GLY A 111 -4.25 6.21 -21.00
C GLY A 111 -5.36 6.42 -22.04
N ASP A 112 -6.48 5.69 -21.97
CA ASP A 112 -7.62 5.92 -22.85
C ASP A 112 -8.28 7.29 -22.56
N ALA A 113 -8.20 8.20 -23.53
CA ALA A 113 -8.79 9.53 -23.43
C ALA A 113 -10.32 9.52 -23.28
N ASN A 114 -10.99 8.43 -23.66
CA ASN A 114 -12.44 8.29 -23.56
C ASN A 114 -12.87 7.57 -22.26
N ALA A 115 -11.95 7.28 -21.34
CA ALA A 115 -12.30 6.67 -20.08
C ALA A 115 -13.32 7.53 -19.31
N PRO A 116 -14.29 6.94 -18.59
CA PRO A 116 -15.37 7.68 -17.90
C PRO A 116 -14.89 8.79 -16.94
N ILE A 117 -13.70 8.62 -16.37
CA ILE A 117 -13.05 9.63 -15.52
C ILE A 117 -12.77 10.95 -16.28
N HIS A 118 -12.33 10.87 -17.54
CA HIS A 118 -11.96 12.03 -18.35
C HIS A 118 -13.16 12.78 -18.91
N THR A 119 -14.33 12.15 -18.97
CA THR A 119 -15.54 12.75 -19.55
C THR A 119 -16.46 13.40 -18.52
N HIS A 120 -16.39 12.97 -17.25
CA HIS A 120 -17.33 13.42 -16.22
C HIS A 120 -16.67 14.21 -15.08
N VAL A 121 -15.87 13.54 -14.24
CA VAL A 121 -15.43 14.12 -12.96
C VAL A 121 -14.09 14.85 -13.05
N ALA A 122 -13.12 14.35 -13.84
CA ALA A 122 -11.81 14.97 -13.91
C ALA A 122 -11.84 16.40 -14.48
N PRO A 123 -12.60 16.73 -15.55
CA PRO A 123 -12.66 18.09 -16.06
C PRO A 123 -13.17 19.09 -15.02
N HIS A 124 -14.19 18.71 -14.24
CA HIS A 124 -14.75 19.53 -13.17
C HIS A 124 -13.71 19.81 -12.08
N TYR A 125 -13.05 18.77 -11.56
CA TYR A 125 -12.02 18.95 -10.53
C TYR A 125 -10.81 19.76 -11.01
N LEU A 126 -10.38 19.60 -12.25
CA LEU A 126 -9.21 20.31 -12.78
C LEU A 126 -9.50 21.79 -13.06
N THR A 127 -10.73 22.14 -13.46
CA THR A 127 -11.06 23.51 -13.89
C THR A 127 -11.76 24.33 -12.82
N GLN A 128 -12.58 23.71 -11.96
CA GLN A 128 -13.44 24.44 -11.03
C GLN A 128 -12.97 24.37 -9.56
N SER A 129 -12.12 23.39 -9.20
CA SER A 129 -11.72 23.21 -7.79
C SER A 129 -11.01 24.42 -7.18
N SER A 130 -10.23 25.17 -7.96
CA SER A 130 -9.56 26.37 -7.47
C SER A 130 -10.55 27.48 -7.10
N GLU A 131 -11.67 27.60 -7.82
CA GLU A 131 -12.70 28.61 -7.54
C GLU A 131 -13.63 28.17 -6.41
N GLU A 132 -14.01 26.88 -6.37
CA GLU A 132 -14.96 26.34 -5.40
C GLU A 132 -14.34 26.12 -4.01
N ILE A 133 -13.09 25.64 -3.96
CA ILE A 133 -12.43 25.21 -2.71
C ILE A 133 -11.28 26.14 -2.33
N GLY A 134 -10.64 26.82 -3.31
CA GLY A 134 -9.52 27.74 -3.05
C GLY A 134 -8.19 27.07 -2.72
N ILE A 135 -8.09 25.74 -2.85
CA ILE A 135 -6.86 24.97 -2.60
C ILE A 135 -6.21 24.61 -3.95
N PRO A 136 -4.95 25.01 -4.20
CA PRO A 136 -4.29 24.74 -5.50
C PRO A 136 -4.02 23.26 -5.80
N ASN A 137 -3.82 22.42 -4.77
CA ASN A 137 -3.63 20.98 -4.96
C ASN A 137 -5.00 20.31 -5.16
N VAL A 138 -5.24 19.81 -6.38
CA VAL A 138 -6.48 19.14 -6.79
C VAL A 138 -6.74 17.84 -6.02
N VAL A 139 -5.70 17.05 -5.70
CA VAL A 139 -5.88 15.82 -4.92
C VAL A 139 -6.34 16.15 -3.50
N THR A 140 -5.72 17.16 -2.88
CA THR A 140 -6.13 17.64 -1.55
C THR A 140 -7.55 18.20 -1.56
N SER A 141 -7.94 18.97 -2.58
CA SER A 141 -9.31 19.49 -2.69
C SER A 141 -10.33 18.37 -2.86
N VAL A 142 -10.01 17.33 -3.64
CA VAL A 142 -10.86 16.15 -3.79
C VAL A 142 -10.99 15.38 -2.49
N LEU A 143 -9.88 14.99 -1.84
CA LEU A 143 -9.93 14.18 -0.62
C LEU A 143 -10.54 14.93 0.57
N ALA A 144 -10.18 16.20 0.77
CA ALA A 144 -10.63 16.95 1.94
C ALA A 144 -12.03 17.58 1.76
N SER A 145 -12.44 17.89 0.53
CA SER A 145 -13.71 18.59 0.25
C SER A 145 -14.68 17.73 -0.55
N TYR A 146 -14.50 17.54 -1.86
CA TYR A 146 -15.49 16.85 -2.71
C TYR A 146 -15.83 15.43 -2.22
N ARG A 147 -14.83 14.71 -1.70
CA ARG A 147 -14.93 13.36 -1.17
C ARG A 147 -14.53 13.28 0.30
N GLY A 148 -14.75 14.36 1.06
CA GLY A 148 -14.40 14.45 2.47
C GLY A 148 -15.03 13.36 3.35
N TYR A 149 -16.21 12.85 2.97
CA TYR A 149 -16.85 11.75 3.71
C TYR A 149 -16.09 10.42 3.60
N ASP A 150 -15.46 10.15 2.45
CA ASP A 150 -14.65 8.94 2.27
C ASP A 150 -13.41 9.02 3.16
N THR A 151 -12.73 10.17 3.16
CA THR A 151 -11.56 10.41 4.04
C THR A 151 -11.93 10.43 5.52
N LEU A 152 -13.10 10.94 5.92
CA LEU A 152 -13.57 10.83 7.30
C LEU A 152 -13.73 9.36 7.72
N GLY A 153 -14.24 8.51 6.82
CA GLY A 153 -14.33 7.07 7.02
C GLY A 153 -12.95 6.41 7.19
N GLU A 154 -12.00 6.75 6.32
CA GLU A 154 -10.61 6.27 6.41
C GLU A 154 -9.96 6.66 7.75
N VAL A 155 -10.10 7.92 8.17
CA VAL A 155 -9.59 8.42 9.45
C VAL A 155 -10.21 7.66 10.63
N ALA A 156 -11.52 7.39 10.59
CA ALA A 156 -12.19 6.61 11.63
C ALA A 156 -11.64 5.17 11.73
N VAL A 157 -11.36 4.52 10.60
CA VAL A 157 -10.76 3.18 10.55
C VAL A 157 -9.35 3.19 11.14
N ILE A 158 -8.48 4.11 10.71
CA ILE A 158 -7.10 4.22 11.21
C ILE A 158 -7.10 4.53 12.71
N PHE A 159 -7.95 5.46 13.16
CA PHE A 159 -8.09 5.78 14.58
C PHE A 159 -8.52 4.56 15.40
N THR A 160 -9.51 3.81 14.91
CA THR A 160 -9.99 2.58 15.57
C THR A 160 -8.88 1.52 15.65
N ALA A 161 -8.12 1.32 14.58
CA ALA A 161 -6.98 0.41 14.56
C ALA A 161 -5.91 0.84 15.58
N ALA A 162 -5.58 2.13 15.64
CA ALA A 162 -4.60 2.69 16.58
C ALA A 162 -5.04 2.48 18.04
N VAL A 163 -6.31 2.77 18.37
CA VAL A 163 -6.88 2.47 19.71
C VAL A 163 -6.81 0.98 20.01
N GLY A 164 -7.14 0.12 19.06
CA GLY A 164 -7.04 -1.34 19.21
C GLY A 164 -5.61 -1.80 19.55
N VAL A 165 -4.61 -1.30 18.83
CA VAL A 165 -3.19 -1.59 19.09
C VAL A 165 -2.78 -1.11 20.48
N LEU A 166 -3.13 0.11 20.88
CA LEU A 166 -2.81 0.65 22.21
C LEU A 166 -3.43 -0.19 23.34
N LEU A 167 -4.68 -0.65 23.18
CA LEU A 167 -5.34 -1.52 24.16
C LEU A 167 -4.66 -2.89 24.28
N LEU A 168 -4.19 -3.47 23.18
CA LEU A 168 -3.48 -4.76 23.18
C LEU A 168 -2.09 -4.64 23.84
N LEU A 169 -1.34 -3.59 23.52
CA LEU A 169 -0.02 -3.35 24.09
C LEU A 169 -0.11 -2.97 25.59
N GLY A 170 -1.06 -2.12 25.97
CA GLY A 170 -1.27 -1.70 27.36
C GLY A 170 -1.64 -2.85 28.32
N LYS A 171 -2.43 -3.82 27.86
CA LYS A 171 -2.76 -5.02 28.66
C LYS A 171 -1.55 -5.95 28.84
N THR A 172 -0.68 -6.06 27.84
CA THR A 172 0.50 -6.93 27.86
C THR A 172 1.57 -6.39 28.82
N ALA A 173 1.82 -5.08 28.82
CA ALA A 173 2.76 -4.42 29.73
C ALA A 173 2.39 -4.60 31.22
N LYS A 174 1.09 -4.61 31.55
CA LYS A 174 0.60 -4.79 32.93
C LYS A 174 0.73 -6.23 33.45
N ARG A 175 0.71 -7.24 32.55
CA ARG A 175 0.82 -8.67 32.92
C ARG A 175 2.26 -9.09 33.21
N GLY A 176 3.25 -8.48 32.54
CA GLY A 176 4.67 -8.67 32.83
C GLY A 176 5.10 -8.14 34.20
N ARG A 177 4.55 -7.00 34.63
CA ARG A 177 4.80 -6.38 35.96
C ARG A 177 4.16 -7.10 37.15
N ARG A 178 3.18 -7.98 36.93
CA ARG A 178 2.43 -8.67 37.99
C ARG A 178 2.99 -10.08 38.31
N LYS A 179 4.02 -10.51 37.58
CA LYS A 179 4.72 -11.79 37.74
C LYS A 179 6.13 -11.65 38.32
N GLN A 180 6.54 -10.43 38.67
CA GLN A 180 7.70 -10.11 39.51
C GLN A 180 7.19 -9.65 40.87
#